data_AF-A0A4R8LJG0-F1
#
_entry.id   AF-A0A4R8LJG0-F1
#
_cell.length_a   1.000
_cell.length_b   1.000
_cell.length_c   1.000
_cell.angle_alpha   90.00
_cell.angle_beta   90.00
_cell.angle_gamma   90.00
#
_symmetry.space_group_name_H-M   'P 1'
#
loop_
_entity.id
_entity.type
_entity.pdbx_description
1 polymer ?
#
loop_
_entity_poly.entity_id
_entity_poly.type
_entity_poly.pdbx_seq_one_letter_code
_entity_poly.pdbx_strand_id
1 'polypeptide(L)'
;MKHKSDRHDISVRKLQSLLGVSRSVLAGLIDAGFVTPARGSRNELRFTFQDVVLLRTAFQLQSARISSRKILAALARLRAQLPDEIPLSGIRVSAMGNTIMVRTGPSQWDANTGQLAFDFEVADIKGDVVFLDASSAKKDARKQADDWYALADQMAEDADATGAEQAYRKALAISPMPFYSAYVDLGALLCENDSRFDDALSVFDEALEHFPEDAVLHFNRAVALELLGRLAEAERSYARCLEINPRYADAHHNLALIKEQLGDQQGLVRHMSAYRKLSS
;
A
#
# COMPACT_ATOMS: atom_id res chain seq x y z
N MET A 1 -10.92 -39.22 -33.32
CA MET A 1 -11.25 -39.48 -31.89
C MET A 1 -10.12 -38.93 -31.03
N LYS A 2 -10.49 -38.37 -29.86
CA LYS A 2 -9.64 -37.90 -28.75
C LYS A 2 -9.06 -36.48 -28.89
N HIS A 3 -9.71 -35.52 -28.23
CA HIS A 3 -9.16 -34.83 -27.05
C HIS A 3 -10.34 -34.25 -26.25
N LYS A 4 -10.77 -34.98 -25.22
CA LYS A 4 -11.84 -34.58 -24.28
C LYS A 4 -11.22 -34.58 -22.90
N SER A 5 -10.32 -33.65 -22.65
CA SER A 5 -9.55 -33.59 -21.40
C SER A 5 -9.07 -32.16 -21.13
N ASP A 6 -10.01 -31.30 -20.73
CA ASP A 6 -9.73 -30.19 -19.82
C ASP A 6 -10.85 -30.17 -18.78
N ARG A 7 -10.96 -31.30 -18.07
CA ARG A 7 -12.12 -31.61 -17.22
C ARG A 7 -11.80 -31.27 -15.76
N HIS A 8 -12.17 -30.05 -15.37
CA HIS A 8 -12.32 -29.64 -13.98
C HIS A 8 -11.09 -29.94 -13.08
N ASP A 9 -10.06 -29.10 -13.17
CA ASP A 9 -8.83 -29.33 -12.40
C ASP A 9 -8.75 -28.52 -11.11
N ILE A 10 -9.61 -27.51 -10.93
CA ILE A 10 -9.52 -26.59 -9.80
C ILE A 10 -10.20 -27.23 -8.58
N SER A 11 -9.44 -27.39 -7.50
CA SER A 11 -9.95 -27.94 -6.24
C SER A 11 -10.64 -26.87 -5.39
N VAL A 12 -11.50 -27.30 -4.47
CA VAL A 12 -12.14 -26.41 -3.47
C VAL A 12 -11.12 -25.55 -2.73
N ARG A 13 -10.01 -26.12 -2.25
CA ARG A 13 -8.98 -25.38 -1.50
C ARG A 13 -8.33 -24.30 -2.36
N LYS A 14 -8.01 -24.62 -3.61
CA LYS A 14 -7.45 -23.64 -4.55
C LYS A 14 -8.45 -22.53 -4.86
N LEU A 15 -9.73 -22.89 -5.01
CA LEU A 15 -10.81 -21.94 -5.24
C LEU A 15 -11.03 -20.99 -4.05
N GLN A 16 -10.98 -21.50 -2.81
CA GLN A 16 -11.04 -20.66 -1.61
C GLN A 16 -9.87 -19.68 -1.54
N SER A 17 -8.67 -20.12 -1.91
CA SER A 17 -7.49 -19.24 -1.99
C SER A 17 -7.61 -18.21 -3.12
N LEU A 18 -8.18 -18.57 -4.27
CA LEU A 18 -8.36 -17.66 -5.41
C LEU A 18 -9.46 -16.62 -5.18
N LEU A 19 -10.53 -17.00 -4.47
CA LEU A 19 -11.69 -16.14 -4.22
C LEU A 19 -11.65 -15.45 -2.85
N GLY A 20 -10.79 -15.89 -1.93
CA GLY A 20 -10.72 -15.36 -0.57
C GLY A 20 -11.95 -15.70 0.29
N VAL A 21 -12.68 -16.78 -0.02
CA VAL A 21 -13.97 -17.13 0.64
C VAL A 21 -13.90 -18.41 1.47
N SER A 22 -14.70 -18.46 2.52
CA SER A 22 -14.84 -19.65 3.36
C SER A 22 -15.60 -20.78 2.64
N ARG A 23 -15.42 -22.01 3.13
CA ARG A 23 -16.07 -23.20 2.55
C ARG A 23 -17.59 -23.16 2.67
N SER A 24 -18.12 -22.55 3.73
CA SER A 24 -19.56 -22.38 3.93
C SER A 24 -20.18 -21.41 2.94
N VAL A 25 -19.49 -20.30 2.64
CA VAL A 25 -19.91 -19.34 1.61
C VAL A 25 -19.91 -19.99 0.24
N LEU A 26 -18.86 -20.75 -0.09
CA LEU A 26 -18.79 -21.49 -1.34
C LEU A 26 -19.88 -22.55 -1.47
N ALA A 27 -20.20 -23.28 -0.40
CA ALA A 27 -21.29 -24.26 -0.38
C ALA A 27 -22.65 -23.60 -0.65
N GLY A 28 -22.94 -22.47 0.01
CA GLY A 28 -24.19 -21.73 -0.23
C GLY A 28 -24.36 -21.24 -1.68
N LEU A 29 -23.25 -20.94 -2.37
CA LEU A 29 -23.29 -20.53 -3.78
C LEU A 29 -23.53 -21.71 -4.74
N ILE A 30 -23.00 -22.88 -4.40
CA ILE A 30 -23.29 -24.12 -5.14
C ILE A 30 -24.76 -24.50 -4.95
N ASP A 31 -25.27 -24.43 -3.71
CA ASP A 31 -26.67 -24.73 -3.39
C ASP A 31 -27.64 -23.73 -4.03
N ALA A 32 -27.23 -22.46 -4.16
CA ALA A 32 -27.97 -21.45 -4.90
C ALA A 32 -27.88 -21.60 -6.44
N GLY A 33 -27.15 -22.60 -6.94
CA GLY A 33 -27.09 -22.94 -8.37
C GLY A 33 -26.22 -22.02 -9.21
N PHE A 34 -25.33 -21.22 -8.60
CA PHE A 34 -24.45 -20.30 -9.34
C PHE A 34 -23.40 -21.03 -10.18
N VAL A 35 -22.99 -22.22 -9.75
CA VAL A 35 -22.09 -23.12 -10.49
C VAL A 35 -22.48 -24.56 -10.25
N THR A 36 -22.11 -25.43 -11.19
CA THR A 36 -22.37 -26.87 -11.12
C THR A 36 -21.05 -27.63 -11.21
N PRO A 37 -20.27 -27.70 -10.11
CA PRO A 37 -18.98 -28.37 -10.12
C PRO A 37 -19.12 -29.86 -10.42
N ALA A 38 -18.18 -30.41 -11.18
CA ALA A 38 -18.10 -31.85 -11.37
C ALA A 38 -17.55 -32.54 -10.12
N ARG A 39 -17.86 -33.83 -9.99
CA ARG A 39 -17.29 -34.68 -8.96
C ARG A 39 -16.13 -35.49 -9.55
N GLY A 40 -14.96 -35.37 -8.92
CA GLY A 40 -13.77 -36.16 -9.26
C GLY A 40 -13.89 -37.62 -8.79
N SER A 41 -12.86 -38.43 -9.10
CA SER A 41 -12.79 -39.86 -8.77
C SER A 41 -12.88 -40.18 -7.27
N ARG A 42 -12.56 -39.21 -6.41
CA ARG A 42 -12.66 -39.31 -4.94
C ARG A 42 -13.86 -38.55 -4.36
N ASN A 43 -14.90 -38.30 -5.15
CA ASN A 43 -16.09 -37.52 -4.78
C ASN A 43 -15.77 -36.08 -4.33
N GLU A 44 -14.63 -35.55 -4.76
CA GLU A 44 -14.22 -34.17 -4.51
C GLU A 44 -14.83 -33.22 -5.55
N LEU A 45 -15.21 -32.01 -5.12
CA LEU A 45 -15.74 -31.00 -6.03
C LEU A 45 -14.60 -30.39 -6.84
N ARG A 46 -14.81 -30.38 -8.14
CA ARG A 46 -13.87 -29.90 -9.14
C ARG A 46 -14.53 -28.82 -9.99
N PHE A 47 -13.82 -27.73 -10.19
CA PHE A 47 -14.34 -26.53 -10.85
C PHE A 47 -13.60 -26.30 -12.17
N THR A 48 -14.34 -25.80 -13.14
CA THR A 48 -13.81 -25.27 -14.40
C THR A 48 -13.31 -23.84 -14.21
N PHE A 49 -12.55 -23.34 -15.18
CA PHE A 49 -12.22 -21.92 -15.25
C PHE A 49 -13.49 -21.05 -15.31
N GLN A 50 -14.48 -21.47 -16.10
CA GLN A 50 -15.77 -20.79 -16.22
C GLN A 50 -16.45 -20.67 -14.84
N ASP A 51 -16.43 -21.73 -14.02
CA ASP A 51 -17.00 -21.69 -12.67
C ASP A 51 -16.29 -20.67 -11.77
N VAL A 52 -14.96 -20.54 -11.89
CA VAL A 52 -14.19 -19.55 -11.11
C VAL A 52 -14.58 -18.13 -11.50
N VAL A 53 -14.70 -17.85 -12.80
CA VAL A 53 -15.11 -16.54 -13.32
C VAL A 53 -16.54 -16.21 -12.88
N LEU A 54 -17.46 -17.17 -12.98
CA LEU A 54 -18.85 -17.00 -12.55
C LEU A 54 -18.96 -16.75 -11.05
N LEU A 55 -18.25 -17.50 -10.21
CA LEU A 55 -18.25 -17.31 -8.76
C LEU A 55 -17.65 -15.97 -8.34
N ARG A 56 -16.53 -15.57 -8.93
CA ARG A 56 -15.92 -14.26 -8.69
C ARG A 56 -16.89 -13.14 -9.06
N THR A 57 -17.54 -13.27 -10.21
CA THR A 57 -18.52 -12.28 -10.70
C THR A 57 -19.76 -12.25 -9.81
N ALA A 58 -20.28 -13.40 -9.39
CA ALA A 58 -21.40 -13.50 -8.45
C ALA A 58 -21.10 -12.76 -7.13
N PHE A 59 -19.90 -12.96 -6.59
CA PHE A 59 -19.45 -12.31 -5.35
C PHE A 59 -19.39 -10.79 -5.49
N GLN A 60 -18.83 -10.29 -6.60
CA GLN A 60 -18.77 -8.85 -6.89
C GLN A 60 -20.16 -8.23 -7.05
N LEU A 61 -21.08 -8.90 -7.73
CA LEU A 61 -22.44 -8.39 -7.92
C LEU A 61 -23.27 -8.45 -6.61
N GLN A 62 -23.02 -9.46 -5.77
CA GLN A 62 -23.66 -9.57 -4.46
C GLN A 62 -23.19 -8.48 -3.49
N SER A 63 -21.89 -8.18 -3.45
CA SER A 63 -21.34 -7.09 -2.62
C SER A 63 -21.85 -5.70 -3.07
N ALA A 64 -22.15 -5.55 -4.37
CA ALA A 64 -22.83 -4.37 -4.93
C ALA A 64 -24.34 -4.30 -4.64
N ARG A 65 -24.88 -5.17 -3.76
CA ARG A 65 -26.30 -5.24 -3.36
C ARG A 65 -27.28 -5.47 -4.53
N ILE A 66 -26.84 -6.14 -5.60
CA ILE A 66 -27.71 -6.47 -6.73
C ILE A 66 -28.59 -7.67 -6.35
N SER A 67 -29.88 -7.63 -6.73
CA SER A 67 -30.82 -8.72 -6.43
C SER A 67 -30.38 -10.05 -7.06
N SER A 68 -30.48 -11.16 -6.32
CA SER A 68 -30.04 -12.50 -6.78
C SER A 68 -30.62 -12.92 -8.13
N ARG A 69 -31.86 -12.53 -8.45
CA ARG A 69 -32.50 -12.81 -9.75
C ARG A 69 -31.78 -12.13 -10.92
N LYS A 70 -31.32 -10.89 -10.76
CA LYS A 70 -30.55 -10.16 -11.78
C LYS A 70 -29.14 -10.72 -11.92
N ILE A 71 -28.52 -11.12 -10.81
CA ILE A 71 -27.22 -11.78 -10.80
C ILE A 71 -27.30 -13.09 -11.61
N LEU A 72 -28.30 -13.94 -11.34
CA LEU A 72 -28.48 -15.19 -12.08
C LEU A 72 -28.69 -14.97 -13.58
N ALA A 73 -29.47 -13.97 -13.97
CA ALA A 73 -29.69 -13.65 -15.39
C ALA A 73 -28.40 -13.16 -16.08
N ALA A 74 -27.61 -12.31 -15.42
CA ALA A 74 -26.34 -11.81 -15.94
C ALA A 74 -25.30 -12.94 -16.07
N LEU A 75 -25.20 -13.81 -15.07
CA LEU A 75 -24.27 -14.93 -15.06
C LEU A 75 -24.63 -15.99 -16.11
N ALA A 76 -25.91 -16.26 -16.35
CA ALA A 76 -26.34 -17.18 -17.39
C ALA A 76 -25.93 -16.71 -18.80
N ARG A 77 -26.04 -15.40 -19.06
CA ARG A 77 -25.58 -14.80 -20.32
C ARG A 77 -24.07 -14.75 -20.44
N LEU A 78 -23.39 -14.39 -19.35
CA LEU A 78 -21.93 -14.39 -19.29
C LEU A 78 -21.38 -15.79 -19.56
N ARG A 79 -21.97 -16.83 -18.95
CA ARG A 79 -21.60 -18.22 -19.20
C ARG A 79 -21.67 -18.59 -20.69
N ALA A 80 -22.69 -18.15 -21.40
CA ALA A 80 -22.85 -18.44 -22.83
C ALA A 80 -21.79 -17.74 -23.73
N GLN A 81 -21.12 -16.71 -23.22
CA GLN A 81 -20.14 -15.91 -23.96
C GLN A 81 -18.69 -16.15 -23.52
N LEU A 82 -18.48 -16.86 -22.40
CA LEU A 82 -17.15 -17.19 -21.90
C LEU A 82 -16.57 -18.38 -22.68
N PRO A 83 -15.30 -18.32 -23.11
CA PRO A 83 -14.62 -19.46 -23.72
C PRO A 83 -14.46 -20.63 -22.73
N ASP A 84 -14.43 -21.84 -23.27
CA ASP A 84 -14.28 -23.08 -22.48
C ASP A 84 -12.85 -23.25 -21.92
N GLU A 85 -11.86 -22.60 -22.53
CA GLU A 85 -10.45 -22.65 -22.14
C GLU A 85 -9.99 -21.32 -21.52
N ILE A 86 -8.89 -21.37 -20.75
CA ILE A 86 -8.27 -20.18 -20.16
C ILE A 86 -7.63 -19.36 -21.29
N PRO A 87 -8.14 -18.16 -21.63
CA PRO A 87 -7.49 -17.36 -22.65
C PRO A 87 -6.12 -16.89 -22.14
N LEU A 88 -5.11 -16.94 -23.01
CA LEU A 88 -3.75 -16.49 -22.70
C LEU A 88 -3.69 -15.00 -22.28
N SER A 89 -4.70 -14.23 -22.68
CA SER A 89 -4.99 -12.90 -22.13
C SER A 89 -6.17 -13.02 -21.18
N GLY A 90 -5.99 -12.66 -19.91
CA GLY A 90 -7.03 -12.82 -18.89
C GLY A 90 -8.35 -12.13 -19.26
N ILE A 91 -9.47 -12.73 -18.83
CA ILE A 91 -10.81 -12.13 -18.97
C ILE A 91 -11.03 -11.13 -17.85
N ARG A 92 -11.47 -9.91 -18.20
CA ARG A 92 -11.88 -8.87 -17.24
C ARG A 92 -13.36 -8.58 -17.36
N VAL A 93 -14.05 -8.62 -16.23
CA VAL A 93 -15.46 -8.26 -16.10
C VAL A 93 -15.56 -7.07 -15.17
N SER A 94 -16.21 -6.00 -15.61
CA SER A 94 -16.42 -4.78 -14.82
C SER A 94 -17.88 -4.34 -14.87
N ALA A 95 -18.36 -3.73 -13.79
CA ALA A 95 -19.68 -3.12 -13.73
C ALA A 95 -19.53 -1.59 -13.81
N MET A 96 -20.17 -0.98 -14.80
CA MET A 96 -20.24 0.48 -14.95
C MET A 96 -21.71 0.90 -14.89
N GLY A 97 -22.14 1.43 -13.73
CA GLY A 97 -23.54 1.77 -13.50
C GLY A 97 -24.44 0.53 -13.57
N ASN A 98 -25.33 0.47 -14.57
CA ASN A 98 -26.25 -0.67 -14.81
C ASN A 98 -25.76 -1.60 -15.95
N THR A 99 -24.55 -1.40 -16.44
CA THR A 99 -24.00 -2.11 -17.59
C THR A 99 -22.81 -2.98 -17.17
N ILE A 100 -22.75 -4.21 -17.68
CA ILE A 100 -21.69 -5.17 -17.38
C ILE A 100 -20.79 -5.24 -18.62
N MET A 101 -19.53 -4.83 -18.49
CA MET A 101 -18.56 -4.86 -19.60
C MET A 101 -17.64 -6.07 -19.46
N VAL A 102 -17.38 -6.77 -20.56
CA VAL A 102 -16.48 -7.91 -20.66
C VAL A 102 -15.37 -7.57 -21.64
N ARG A 103 -14.11 -7.76 -21.20
CA ARG A 103 -12.91 -7.51 -22.00
C ARG A 103 -12.06 -8.76 -22.10
N THR A 104 -11.62 -9.07 -23.31
CA THR A 104 -10.74 -10.21 -23.62
C THR A 104 -9.69 -9.75 -24.62
N GLY A 105 -8.45 -9.59 -24.16
CA GLY A 105 -7.38 -8.97 -24.96
C GLY A 105 -7.77 -7.55 -25.42
N PRO A 106 -7.77 -7.27 -26.74
CA PRO A 106 -8.15 -5.95 -27.29
C PRO A 106 -9.67 -5.77 -27.46
N SER A 107 -10.47 -6.82 -27.32
CA SER A 107 -11.92 -6.77 -27.57
C SER A 107 -12.70 -6.49 -26.29
N GLN A 108 -13.64 -5.55 -26.34
CA GLN A 108 -14.54 -5.20 -25.23
C GLN A 108 -16.00 -5.12 -25.70
N TRP A 109 -16.93 -5.68 -24.93
CA TRP A 109 -18.36 -5.63 -25.22
C TRP A 109 -19.21 -5.53 -23.95
N ASP A 110 -20.45 -5.08 -24.11
CA ASP A 110 -21.47 -5.10 -23.06
C ASP A 110 -22.11 -6.51 -22.98
N ALA A 111 -22.10 -7.14 -21.81
CA ALA A 111 -22.69 -8.46 -21.57
C ALA A 111 -24.23 -8.47 -21.56
N ASN A 112 -24.87 -7.32 -21.33
CA ASN A 112 -26.32 -7.20 -21.37
C ASN A 112 -26.85 -7.09 -22.81
N THR A 113 -26.12 -6.39 -23.68
CA THR A 113 -26.57 -6.03 -25.05
C THR A 113 -25.78 -6.73 -26.16
N GLY A 114 -24.57 -7.20 -25.90
CA GLY A 114 -23.67 -7.80 -26.89
C GLY A 114 -22.94 -6.78 -27.78
N GLN A 115 -23.06 -5.48 -27.50
CA GLN A 115 -22.50 -4.42 -28.34
C GLN A 115 -21.00 -4.24 -28.10
N LEU A 116 -20.23 -4.13 -29.19
CA LEU A 116 -18.78 -3.86 -29.16
C LEU A 116 -18.49 -2.40 -28.81
N ALA A 117 -17.49 -2.17 -27.96
CA ALA A 117 -16.99 -0.85 -27.58
C ALA A 117 -15.58 -0.62 -28.17
N PHE A 118 -15.34 0.59 -28.70
CA PHE A 118 -14.04 0.98 -29.27
C PHE A 118 -13.23 1.83 -28.27
N ASP A 119 -11.96 1.49 -28.09
CA ASP A 119 -10.96 2.26 -27.34
C ASP A 119 -10.15 3.09 -28.36
N PHE A 120 -10.13 4.42 -28.22
CA PHE A 120 -9.23 5.30 -28.98
C PHE A 120 -8.05 5.71 -28.10
N GLU A 121 -7.09 4.79 -27.86
CA GLU A 121 -5.73 5.14 -27.40
C GLU A 121 -4.73 3.99 -27.62
N VAL A 122 -3.47 4.37 -27.82
CA VAL A 122 -2.35 3.58 -28.40
C VAL A 122 -1.88 2.47 -27.46
N ALA A 123 -1.66 1.28 -28.03
CA ALA A 123 -1.21 0.10 -27.32
C ALA A 123 0.30 0.13 -27.01
N ASP A 124 0.64 -0.26 -25.79
CA ASP A 124 1.66 -1.29 -25.58
C ASP A 124 1.18 -2.28 -24.50
N ILE A 125 1.44 -3.56 -24.72
CA ILE A 125 0.82 -4.67 -23.98
C ILE A 125 1.40 -4.81 -22.57
N LYS A 126 0.55 -4.68 -21.54
CA LYS A 126 0.37 -5.59 -20.38
C LYS A 126 -0.54 -4.88 -19.36
N GLY A 127 -1.85 -5.04 -19.45
CA GLY A 127 -2.71 -4.20 -18.61
C GLY A 127 -4.02 -4.84 -18.26
N ASP A 128 -4.08 -5.39 -17.04
CA ASP A 128 -5.28 -5.63 -16.25
C ASP A 128 -6.06 -4.34 -15.94
N VAL A 129 -6.98 -3.95 -16.82
CA VAL A 129 -7.95 -2.87 -16.57
C VAL A 129 -9.03 -3.37 -15.62
N VAL A 130 -8.66 -3.43 -14.35
CA VAL A 130 -9.56 -3.41 -13.19
C VAL A 130 -9.93 -1.94 -12.97
N PHE A 131 -11.22 -1.63 -12.87
CA PHE A 131 -11.63 -0.36 -12.27
C PHE A 131 -11.36 -0.45 -10.77
N LEU A 132 -10.12 -0.14 -10.41
CA LEU A 132 -9.72 0.14 -9.04
C LEU A 132 -10.42 1.44 -8.66
N ASP A 133 -11.33 1.36 -7.70
CA ASP A 133 -11.67 2.55 -6.92
C ASP A 133 -10.37 2.96 -6.21
N ALA A 134 -9.67 3.92 -6.82
CA ALA A 134 -8.40 4.42 -6.32
C ALA A 134 -8.55 4.94 -4.88
N SER A 135 -9.77 5.29 -4.44
CA SER A 135 -10.02 5.67 -3.05
C SER A 135 -10.00 4.48 -2.08
N SER A 136 -10.58 3.33 -2.46
CA SER A 136 -10.50 2.10 -1.66
C SER A 136 -9.08 1.55 -1.62
N ALA A 137 -8.41 1.48 -2.77
CA ALA A 137 -7.03 1.01 -2.84
C ALA A 137 -6.07 1.91 -2.05
N LYS A 138 -6.23 3.24 -2.11
CA LYS A 138 -5.47 4.19 -1.27
C LYS A 138 -5.82 4.04 0.21
N LYS A 139 -7.07 3.78 0.56
CA LYS A 139 -7.49 3.56 1.95
C LYS A 139 -6.91 2.26 2.51
N ASP A 140 -6.89 1.20 1.71
CA ASP A 140 -6.30 -0.08 2.06
C ASP A 140 -4.78 0.03 2.17
N ALA A 141 -4.12 0.76 1.26
CA ALA A 141 -2.68 1.03 1.31
C ALA A 141 -2.29 1.86 2.53
N ARG A 142 -3.06 2.92 2.85
CA ARG A 142 -2.85 3.72 4.06
C ARG A 142 -2.96 2.87 5.32
N LYS A 143 -4.03 2.06 5.42
CA LYS A 143 -4.19 1.16 6.57
C LYS A 143 -3.04 0.17 6.68
N GLN A 144 -2.60 -0.41 5.57
CA GLN A 144 -1.45 -1.30 5.58
C GLN A 144 -0.17 -0.56 6.01
N ALA A 145 0.05 0.69 5.59
CA ALA A 145 1.17 1.49 6.04
C ALA A 145 1.12 1.70 7.56
N ASP A 146 -0.05 2.06 8.09
CA ASP A 146 -0.27 2.23 9.53
C ASP A 146 -0.03 0.90 10.30
N ASP A 147 -0.46 -0.23 9.75
CA ASP A 147 -0.23 -1.56 10.35
C ASP A 147 1.27 -1.93 10.38
N TRP A 148 2.03 -1.59 9.32
CA TRP A 148 3.49 -1.79 9.29
C TRP A 148 4.23 -0.85 10.25
N TYR A 149 3.77 0.39 10.38
CA TYR A 149 4.31 1.34 11.34
C TYR A 149 4.10 0.85 12.77
N ALA A 150 2.89 0.42 13.13
CA ALA A 150 2.62 -0.14 14.46
C ALA A 150 3.44 -1.40 14.76
N LEU A 151 3.69 -2.25 13.75
CA LEU A 151 4.60 -3.39 13.90
C LEU A 151 6.05 -2.94 14.15
N ALA A 152 6.48 -1.87 13.48
CA ALA A 152 7.82 -1.30 13.67
C ALA A 152 8.01 -0.76 15.09
N ASP A 153 7.03 -0.01 15.61
CA ASP A 153 7.04 0.50 16.99
C ASP A 153 7.19 -0.67 17.99
N GLN A 154 6.38 -1.72 17.82
CA GLN A 154 6.44 -2.90 18.69
C GLN A 154 7.82 -3.58 18.63
N MET A 155 8.38 -3.75 17.43
CA MET A 155 9.71 -4.34 17.27
C MET A 155 10.81 -3.48 17.89
N ALA A 156 10.68 -2.15 17.82
CA ALA A 156 11.63 -1.23 18.45
C ALA A 156 11.57 -1.35 19.98
N GLU A 157 10.38 -1.46 20.57
CA GLU A 157 10.19 -1.73 22.00
C GLU A 157 10.77 -3.08 22.43
N ASP A 158 10.63 -4.10 21.58
CA ASP A 158 11.18 -5.45 21.80
C ASP A 158 12.72 -5.53 21.58
N ALA A 159 13.38 -4.38 21.34
CA ALA A 159 14.80 -4.24 21.02
C ALA A 159 15.26 -4.97 19.74
N ASP A 160 14.33 -5.29 18.83
CA ASP A 160 14.64 -5.74 17.47
C ASP A 160 14.75 -4.54 16.52
N ALA A 161 15.87 -3.83 16.63
CA ALA A 161 16.13 -2.64 15.81
C ALA A 161 16.17 -2.96 14.30
N THR A 162 16.63 -4.15 13.92
CA THR A 162 16.70 -4.54 12.49
C THR A 162 15.30 -4.83 11.92
N GLY A 163 14.45 -5.52 12.69
CA GLY A 163 13.05 -5.76 12.32
C GLY A 163 12.26 -4.45 12.24
N ALA A 164 12.42 -3.58 13.24
CA ALA A 164 11.78 -2.27 13.27
C ALA A 164 12.17 -1.41 12.06
N GLU A 165 13.46 -1.32 11.73
CA GLU A 165 13.95 -0.58 10.57
C GLU A 165 13.29 -1.08 9.25
N GLN A 166 13.20 -2.40 9.07
CA GLN A 166 12.56 -2.99 7.88
C GLN A 166 11.07 -2.66 7.81
N ALA A 167 10.38 -2.72 8.96
CA ALA A 167 8.95 -2.43 9.05
C ALA A 167 8.66 -0.94 8.79
N TYR A 168 9.44 -0.01 9.36
CA TYR A 168 9.33 1.42 9.05
C TYR A 168 9.55 1.72 7.57
N ARG A 169 10.61 1.17 6.96
CA ARG A 169 10.84 1.35 5.52
C ARG A 169 9.70 0.76 4.68
N LYS A 170 9.10 -0.33 5.13
CA LYS A 170 7.95 -0.91 4.45
C LYS A 170 6.72 0.00 4.54
N ALA A 171 6.47 0.58 5.71
CA ALA A 171 5.40 1.57 5.90
C ALA A 171 5.57 2.77 4.98
N LEU A 172 6.79 3.33 4.91
CA LEU A 172 7.14 4.42 3.99
C LEU A 172 6.90 4.06 2.53
N ALA A 173 7.37 2.88 2.08
CA ALA A 173 7.30 2.47 0.69
C ALA A 173 5.87 2.21 0.17
N ILE A 174 4.94 1.80 1.04
CA ILE A 174 3.55 1.50 0.65
C ILE A 174 2.58 2.64 0.96
N SER A 175 3.01 3.61 1.76
CA SER A 175 2.15 4.73 2.12
C SER A 175 1.79 5.54 0.88
N PRO A 176 0.50 5.82 0.64
CA PRO A 176 0.07 6.62 -0.51
C PRO A 176 0.38 8.12 -0.36
N MET A 177 0.85 8.56 0.82
CA MET A 177 1.20 9.93 1.17
C MET A 177 2.49 9.92 2.02
N PRO A 178 3.27 11.01 2.04
CA PRO A 178 4.42 11.12 2.94
C PRO A 178 4.06 10.81 4.40
N PHE A 179 4.80 9.90 5.04
CA PHE A 179 4.46 9.38 6.36
C PHE A 179 5.41 9.95 7.42
N TYR A 180 5.05 11.13 7.93
CA TYR A 180 5.87 11.91 8.86
C TYR A 180 6.41 11.11 10.06
N SER A 181 5.54 10.44 10.82
CA SER A 181 5.96 9.69 12.01
C SER A 181 6.99 8.61 11.68
N ALA A 182 6.75 7.83 10.62
CA ALA A 182 7.68 6.80 10.17
C ALA A 182 9.07 7.35 9.79
N TYR A 183 9.16 8.56 9.21
CA TYR A 183 10.46 9.21 8.95
C TYR A 183 11.18 9.61 10.24
N VAL A 184 10.46 10.23 11.19
CA VAL A 184 11.05 10.68 12.46
C VAL A 184 11.56 9.49 13.26
N ASP A 185 10.73 8.46 13.41
CA ASP A 185 11.02 7.31 14.27
C ASP A 185 12.09 6.41 13.64
N LEU A 186 12.08 6.22 12.31
CA LEU A 186 13.16 5.52 11.61
C LEU A 186 14.50 6.26 11.74
N GLY A 187 14.50 7.58 11.57
CA GLY A 187 15.72 8.38 11.69
C GLY A 187 16.28 8.33 13.12
N ALA A 188 15.41 8.41 14.14
CA ALA A 188 15.80 8.27 15.53
C ALA A 188 16.39 6.87 15.82
N LEU A 189 15.70 5.81 15.38
CA LEU A 189 16.16 4.42 15.51
C LEU A 189 17.56 4.23 14.88
N LEU A 190 17.82 4.83 13.71
CA LEU A 190 19.12 4.72 13.04
C LEU A 190 20.23 5.49 13.76
N CYS A 191 19.91 6.60 14.42
CA CYS A 191 20.86 7.30 15.29
C CYS A 191 21.22 6.45 16.52
N GLU A 192 20.23 5.76 17.11
CA GLU A 192 20.43 4.94 18.31
C GLU A 192 21.10 3.59 18.02
N ASN A 193 20.78 2.98 16.87
CA ASN A 193 21.29 1.67 16.47
C ASN A 193 22.60 1.79 15.69
N ASP A 194 23.70 1.31 16.27
CA ASP A 194 25.04 1.26 15.67
C ASP A 194 25.59 2.61 15.18
N SER A 195 25.06 3.74 15.67
CA SER A 195 25.53 5.09 15.28
C SER A 195 25.45 5.32 13.75
N ARG A 196 24.39 4.81 13.10
CA ARG A 196 24.19 4.90 11.64
C ARG A 196 23.68 6.28 11.21
N PHE A 197 24.43 7.31 11.56
CA PHE A 197 24.04 8.71 11.37
C PHE A 197 23.92 9.13 9.90
N ASP A 198 24.72 8.57 8.99
CA ASP A 198 24.59 8.85 7.55
C ASP A 198 23.27 8.30 6.97
N ASP A 199 22.82 7.15 7.45
CA ASP A 199 21.52 6.58 7.06
C ASP A 199 20.37 7.41 7.63
N ALA A 200 20.48 7.81 8.91
CA ALA A 200 19.51 8.70 9.55
C ALA A 200 19.42 10.05 8.82
N LEU A 201 20.56 10.63 8.43
CA LEU A 201 20.61 11.86 7.65
C LEU A 201 19.89 11.72 6.32
N SER A 202 20.07 10.59 5.63
CA SER A 202 19.38 10.31 4.36
C SER A 202 17.86 10.23 4.56
N VAL A 203 17.40 9.61 5.65
CA VAL A 203 15.96 9.54 6.00
C VAL A 203 15.39 10.92 6.31
N PHE A 204 16.12 11.77 7.06
CA PHE A 204 15.68 13.13 7.34
C PHE A 204 15.72 14.04 6.11
N ASP A 205 16.71 13.89 5.23
CA ASP A 205 16.79 14.61 3.96
C ASP A 205 15.59 14.27 3.06
N GLU A 206 15.23 12.98 2.93
CA GLU A 206 14.03 12.52 2.22
C GLU A 206 12.75 13.12 2.85
N ALA A 207 12.64 13.07 4.18
CA ALA A 207 11.50 13.65 4.88
C ALA A 207 11.35 15.15 4.61
N LEU A 208 12.46 15.90 4.54
CA LEU A 208 12.46 17.34 4.27
C LEU A 208 12.08 17.70 2.82
N GLU A 209 12.19 16.78 1.86
CA GLU A 209 11.61 16.98 0.52
C GLU A 209 10.09 17.09 0.57
N HIS A 210 9.45 16.42 1.53
CA HIS A 210 8.01 16.45 1.74
C HIS A 210 7.55 17.49 2.78
N PHE A 211 8.39 17.74 3.79
CA PHE A 211 8.10 18.60 4.93
C PHE A 211 9.17 19.68 5.12
N PRO A 212 9.41 20.57 4.15
CA PRO A 212 10.56 21.49 4.15
C PRO A 212 10.55 22.53 5.29
N GLU A 213 9.37 22.80 5.85
CA GLU A 213 9.16 23.76 6.95
C GLU A 213 8.87 23.08 8.29
N ASP A 214 9.33 21.84 8.49
CA ASP A 214 9.19 21.15 9.78
C ASP A 214 10.40 21.38 10.69
N ALA A 215 10.17 22.02 11.83
CA ALA A 215 11.24 22.36 12.77
C ALA A 215 11.88 21.12 13.42
N VAL A 216 11.11 20.05 13.66
CA VAL A 216 11.60 18.82 14.32
C VAL A 216 12.53 18.06 13.38
N LEU A 217 12.19 17.94 12.09
CA LEU A 217 13.06 17.31 11.11
C LEU A 217 14.38 18.07 10.93
N HIS A 218 14.35 19.41 10.87
CA HIS A 218 15.58 20.21 10.85
C HIS A 218 16.43 20.04 12.12
N PHE A 219 15.79 19.91 13.29
CA PHE A 219 16.48 19.63 14.55
C PHE A 219 17.12 18.23 14.56
N ASN A 220 16.38 17.17 14.22
CA ASN A 220 16.89 15.80 14.21
C ASN A 220 18.01 15.62 13.18
N ARG A 221 17.87 16.25 12.01
CA ARG A 221 18.93 16.33 11.00
C ARG A 221 20.19 16.99 11.56
N ALA A 222 20.04 18.09 12.30
CA ALA A 222 21.16 18.79 12.92
C ALA A 222 21.89 17.93 13.95
N VAL A 223 21.15 17.17 14.76
CA VAL A 223 21.70 16.21 15.72
C VAL A 223 22.51 15.13 15.02
N ALA A 224 21.99 14.53 13.95
CA ALA A 224 22.72 13.53 13.16
C ALA A 224 24.03 14.10 12.56
N LEU A 225 23.99 15.33 12.04
CA LEU A 225 25.17 16.02 11.50
C LEU A 225 26.21 16.36 12.58
N GLU A 226 25.75 16.73 13.77
CA GLU A 226 26.62 17.00 14.93
C GLU A 226 27.36 15.72 15.36
N LEU A 227 26.65 14.59 15.43
CA LEU A 227 27.24 13.28 15.75
C LEU A 227 28.24 12.79 14.68
N LEU A 228 28.07 13.21 13.42
CA LEU A 228 29.04 13.02 12.34
C LEU A 228 30.21 14.01 12.36
N GLY A 229 30.21 15.00 13.27
CA GLY A 229 31.22 16.06 13.31
C GLY A 229 31.09 17.12 12.20
N ARG A 230 29.98 17.13 11.45
CA ARG A 230 29.70 18.09 10.37
C ARG A 230 29.10 19.38 10.92
N LEU A 231 29.83 20.03 11.84
CA LEU A 231 29.33 21.13 12.67
C LEU A 231 28.76 22.32 11.88
N ALA A 232 29.38 22.69 10.75
CA ALA A 232 28.90 23.80 9.93
C ALA A 232 27.51 23.53 9.29
N GLU A 233 27.20 22.27 9.00
CA GLU A 233 25.91 21.86 8.43
C GLU A 233 24.86 21.67 9.54
N ALA A 234 25.29 21.16 10.69
CA ALA A 234 24.46 21.12 11.90
C ALA A 234 24.02 22.54 12.31
N GLU A 235 24.94 23.50 12.31
CA GLU A 235 24.64 24.91 12.60
C GLU A 235 23.51 25.45 11.71
N ARG A 236 23.61 25.22 10.39
CA ARG A 236 22.57 25.66 9.43
C ARG A 236 21.23 24.99 9.69
N SER A 237 21.23 23.70 10.05
CA SER A 237 20.01 22.94 10.30
C SER A 237 19.33 23.37 11.61
N TYR A 238 20.10 23.58 12.69
CA TYR A 238 19.56 24.18 13.92
C TYR A 238 19.07 25.62 13.70
N ALA A 239 19.79 26.43 12.91
CA ALA A 239 19.32 27.77 12.56
C ALA A 239 17.99 27.71 11.81
N ARG A 240 17.83 26.79 10.85
CA ARG A 240 16.57 26.62 10.12
C ARG A 240 15.43 26.15 11.04
N CYS A 241 15.70 25.24 11.97
CA CYS A 241 14.75 24.86 13.03
C CYS A 241 14.26 26.09 13.80
N LEU A 242 15.17 26.98 14.20
CA LEU A 242 14.85 28.19 14.96
C LEU A 242 14.20 29.31 14.13
N GLU A 243 14.44 29.36 12.82
CA GLU A 243 13.69 30.24 11.90
C GLU A 243 12.21 29.83 11.85
N ILE A 244 11.93 28.53 11.83
CA ILE A 244 10.57 27.97 11.77
C ILE A 244 9.91 28.07 13.16
N ASN A 245 10.61 27.64 14.20
CA ASN A 245 10.14 27.69 15.58
C ASN A 245 11.19 28.34 16.50
N PRO A 246 11.10 29.66 16.73
CA PRO A 246 12.03 30.39 17.61
C PRO A 246 11.96 29.98 19.09
N ARG A 247 10.98 29.15 19.49
CA ARG A 247 10.80 28.68 20.87
C ARG A 247 11.36 27.28 21.10
N TYR A 248 12.05 26.69 20.14
CA TYR A 248 12.67 25.37 20.28
C TYR A 248 13.90 25.47 21.20
N ALA A 249 13.69 25.25 22.50
CA ALA A 249 14.71 25.46 23.52
C ALA A 249 15.97 24.61 23.26
N ASP A 250 15.79 23.33 22.93
CA ASP A 250 16.91 22.41 22.71
C ASP A 250 17.77 22.80 21.51
N ALA A 251 17.17 23.35 20.45
CA ALA A 251 17.91 23.87 19.30
C ALA A 251 18.77 25.09 19.70
N HIS A 252 18.27 25.96 20.59
CA HIS A 252 19.09 27.02 21.17
C HIS A 252 20.24 26.45 22.02
N HIS A 253 19.99 25.42 22.81
CA HIS A 253 21.05 24.80 23.62
C HIS A 253 22.15 24.21 22.74
N ASN A 254 21.82 23.36 21.77
CA ASN A 254 22.81 22.68 20.93
C ASN A 254 23.55 23.67 20.02
N LEU A 255 22.86 24.67 19.48
CA LEU A 255 23.51 25.71 18.68
C LEU A 255 24.50 26.53 19.52
N ALA A 256 24.20 26.78 20.80
CA ALA A 256 25.15 27.43 21.71
C ALA A 256 26.44 26.60 21.91
N LEU A 257 26.32 25.29 22.08
CA LEU A 257 27.48 24.39 22.19
C LEU A 257 28.33 24.38 20.92
N ILE A 258 27.69 24.35 19.74
CA ILE A 258 28.40 24.49 18.46
C ILE A 258 29.11 25.83 18.37
N LYS A 259 28.47 26.93 18.78
CA LYS A 259 29.10 28.26 18.79
C LYS A 259 30.30 28.33 19.74
N GLU A 260 30.24 27.66 20.89
CA GLU A 260 31.38 27.54 21.80
C GLU A 260 32.55 26.79 21.15
N GLN A 261 32.28 25.64 20.53
CA GLN A 261 33.29 24.85 19.82
C GLN A 261 33.94 25.61 18.66
N LEU A 262 33.18 26.47 17.97
CA LEU A 262 33.67 27.32 16.88
C LEU A 262 34.31 28.64 17.37
N GLY A 263 34.28 28.93 18.67
CA GLY A 263 34.85 30.15 19.26
C GLY A 263 33.99 31.42 19.07
N ASP A 264 32.74 31.30 18.62
CA ASP A 264 31.79 32.41 18.46
C ASP A 264 31.11 32.75 19.79
N GLN A 265 31.80 33.56 20.59
CA GLN A 265 31.33 34.01 21.91
C GLN A 265 30.00 34.78 21.85
N GLN A 266 29.76 35.53 20.78
CA GLN A 266 28.52 36.30 20.66
C GLN A 266 27.33 35.38 20.40
N GLY A 267 27.49 34.40 19.50
CA GLY A 267 26.52 33.36 19.23
C GLY A 267 26.19 32.54 20.48
N LEU A 268 27.23 32.09 21.22
CA LEU A 268 27.10 31.36 22.47
C LEU A 268 26.20 32.10 23.47
N VAL A 269 26.52 33.36 23.79
CA VAL A 269 25.75 34.16 24.75
C VAL A 269 24.31 34.36 24.29
N ARG A 270 24.09 34.63 22.99
CA ARG A 270 22.76 34.82 22.42
C ARG A 270 21.90 33.58 22.62
N HIS A 271 22.39 32.41 22.21
CA HIS A 271 21.62 31.18 22.25
C HIS A 271 21.44 30.64 23.68
N MET A 272 22.45 30.76 24.56
CA MET A 272 22.29 30.40 25.98
C MET A 272 21.29 31.28 26.72
N SER A 273 21.25 32.58 26.40
CA SER A 273 20.26 33.50 26.98
C SER A 273 18.84 33.13 26.55
N ALA A 274 18.64 32.79 25.26
CA ALA A 274 17.36 32.33 24.75
C ALA A 274 16.94 30.99 25.38
N TYR A 275 17.84 30.01 25.45
CA TYR A 275 17.58 28.71 26.09
C TYR A 275 17.11 28.87 27.54
N ARG A 276 17.81 29.67 28.36
CA ARG A 276 17.44 29.91 29.77
C ARG A 276 16.07 30.57 29.93
N LYS A 277 15.68 31.46 29.01
CA LYS A 277 14.35 32.10 29.03
C LYS A 277 13.22 31.16 28.65
N LEU A 278 13.51 30.15 27.83
CA LEU A 278 12.52 29.17 27.38
C LEU A 278 12.39 27.98 28.34
N SER A 279 13.41 27.71 29.15
CA SER A 279 13.46 26.62 30.14
C SER A 279 13.18 27.04 31.59
N SER A 280 12.96 28.33 31.85
CA SER A 280 12.54 28.88 33.15
C SER A 280 11.02 28.91 33.32
#